data_AF-A0A2J4Q233-F1
#
_entry.id   AF-A0A2J4Q233-F1
#
_cell.length_a   1.000
_cell.length_b   1.000
_cell.length_c   1.000
_cell.angle_alpha   90.00
_cell.angle_beta   90.00
_cell.angle_gamma   90.00
#
_symmetry.space_group_name_H-M   'P 1'
#
loop_
_entity.id
_entity.type
_entity.pdbx_description
1 polymer ?
#
loop_
_entity_poly.entity_id
_entity_poly.type
_entity_poly.pdbx_seq_one_letter_code
_entity_poly.pdbx_strand_id
1 'polypeptide(L)' 'MIDKSVSTLRDAIAGIHDGATIMIGGFGPAGQPTYLIDALIEQG' A
#
# COMPACT_ATOMS: atom_id res chain seq x y z
N MET A 1 -10.52 4.81 -20.83
CA MET A 1 -9.76 5.05 -19.59
C MET A 1 -9.91 3.81 -18.72
N ILE A 2 -8.84 3.33 -18.08
CA ILE A 2 -8.87 2.11 -17.26
C ILE A 2 -9.17 2.50 -15.81
N ASP A 3 -10.16 1.85 -15.20
CA ASP A 3 -10.44 1.94 -13.77
C ASP A 3 -9.50 1.00 -13.01
N LYS A 4 -8.90 1.49 -11.92
CA LYS A 4 -7.97 0.76 -11.04
C LYS A 4 -8.44 0.74 -9.58
N SER A 5 -9.70 1.11 -9.33
CA SER A 5 -10.29 0.99 -8.00
C SER A 5 -10.39 -0.48 -7.59
N VAL A 6 -10.17 -0.74 -6.31
CA VAL A 6 -10.29 -2.07 -5.70
C VAL A 6 -11.11 -1.98 -4.43
N SER A 7 -11.71 -3.09 -4.01
CA SER A 7 -12.68 -3.09 -2.91
C SER A 7 -12.04 -3.06 -1.52
N THR A 8 -10.78 -3.49 -1.39
CA THR A 8 -10.09 -3.60 -0.10
C THR A 8 -8.63 -3.16 -0.17
N LEU A 9 -8.04 -2.82 0.99
CA LEU A 9 -6.61 -2.52 1.09
C LEU A 9 -5.75 -3.73 0.71
N ARG A 10 -6.18 -4.95 1.09
CA ARG A 10 -5.50 -6.20 0.74
C ARG A 10 -5.42 -6.40 -0.77
N ASP A 11 -6.50 -6.12 -1.50
CA ASP A 11 -6.49 -6.19 -2.97
C ASP A 11 -5.53 -5.18 -3.59
N ALA A 12 -5.40 -3.99 -2.98
CA ALA A 12 -4.51 -2.93 -3.46
C ALA A 12 -3.02 -3.30 -3.34
N ILE A 13 -2.67 -4.12 -2.35
CA ILE A 13 -1.28 -4.54 -2.07
C ILE A 13 -0.97 -5.97 -2.50
N ALA A 14 -1.95 -6.73 -3.04
CA ALA A 14 -1.83 -8.16 -3.32
C ALA A 14 -0.66 -8.56 -4.25
N GLY A 15 -0.13 -7.62 -5.04
CA GLY A 15 1.04 -7.84 -5.90
C GLY A 15 2.39 -7.65 -5.22
N ILE A 16 2.43 -7.24 -3.95
CA ILE A 16 3.67 -7.00 -3.20
C ILE A 16 4.10 -8.31 -2.53
N HIS A 17 5.36 -8.67 -2.75
CA HIS A 17 5.97 -9.91 -2.25
C HIS A 17 7.16 -9.61 -1.33
N ASP A 18 7.59 -10.62 -0.57
CA ASP A 18 8.77 -10.54 0.29
C ASP A 18 10.00 -10.08 -0.49
N GLY A 19 10.80 -9.20 0.13
CA GLY A 19 11.99 -8.62 -0.48
C GLY A 19 11.72 -7.51 -1.49
N ALA A 20 10.47 -7.09 -1.71
CA ALA A 20 10.16 -5.93 -2.53
C ALA A 20 10.70 -4.63 -1.91
N THR A 21 11.27 -3.76 -2.76
CA THR A 21 11.62 -2.39 -2.37
C THR A 21 10.43 -1.47 -2.66
N ILE A 22 9.88 -0.84 -1.63
CA ILE A 22 8.69 0.01 -1.73
C ILE A 22 9.07 1.47 -1.49
N MET A 23 8.64 2.36 -2.39
CA MET A 23 8.75 3.80 -2.16
C MET A 23 7.52 4.31 -1.41
N ILE A 24 7.75 4.97 -0.28
CA ILE A 24 6.68 5.57 0.54
C ILE A 24 6.66 7.07 0.31
N GLY A 25 5.53 7.58 -0.19
CA GLY A 25 5.29 9.02 -0.33
C GLY A 25 4.96 9.70 1.00
N GLY A 26 5.04 11.02 1.03
CA GLY A 26 4.75 11.86 2.19
C GLY A 26 5.92 12.78 2.58
N PHE A 27 5.65 13.75 3.45
CA PHE A 27 6.65 14.61 4.10
C PHE A 27 6.46 14.54 5.62
N GLY A 28 7.28 13.72 6.27
CA GLY A 28 6.99 13.29 7.64
C GLY A 28 5.62 12.58 7.70
N PRO A 29 4.76 12.88 8.69
CA PRO A 29 3.43 12.26 8.77
C PRO A 29 2.43 12.79 7.72
N ALA A 30 2.70 13.94 7.10
CA ALA A 30 1.78 14.53 6.13
C ALA A 30 1.81 13.78 4.80
N GLY A 31 0.66 13.25 4.38
CA GLY A 31 0.51 12.52 3.11
C GLY A 31 1.09 11.11 3.11
N GLN A 32 1.53 10.59 4.27
CA GLN A 32 1.95 9.20 4.40
C GLN A 32 0.75 8.26 4.21
N PRO A 33 0.86 7.18 3.43
CA PRO A 33 -0.21 6.23 3.20
C PRO A 33 -0.36 5.24 4.36
N THR A 34 -0.70 5.72 5.56
CA THR A 34 -0.72 4.93 6.80
C THR A 34 -1.54 3.66 6.69
N TYR A 35 -2.75 3.72 6.14
CA TYR A 35 -3.61 2.53 5.98
C TYR A 35 -3.01 1.45 5.08
N LEU A 36 -2.23 1.81 4.05
CA LEU A 36 -1.56 0.82 3.20
C LEU A 36 -0.34 0.22 3.91
N ILE A 37 0.34 0.99 4.75
CA ILE A 37 1.44 0.51 5.58
C ILE A 37 0.92 -0.48 6.62
N ASP A 38 -0.18 -0.14 7.30
CA ASP A 38 -0.82 -1.03 8.27
C ASP A 38 -1.27 -2.33 7.59
N ALA A 39 -1.87 -2.25 6.40
CA ALA A 39 -2.28 -3.43 5.64
C ALA A 39 -1.09 -4.32 5.20
N LEU A 40 0.07 -3.73 4.88
CA LEU A 40 1.30 -4.48 4.60
C LEU A 40 1.80 -5.19 5.86
N ILE A 41 1.79 -4.53 7.01
CA ILE A 41 2.16 -5.16 8.30
C ILE A 41 1.23 -6.34 8.62
N GLU A 42 -0.07 -6.21 8.33
CA GLU A 42 -1.06 -7.29 8.48
C GLU A 42 -0.90 -8.44 7.46
N GLN A 43 -0.25 -8.18 6.31
CA GLN A 43 -0.02 -9.19 5.28
C GLN A 43 1.10 -10.17 5.67
N GLY A 44 2.11 -9.68 6.40
CA GLY A 44 3.33 -10.43 6.79
C GLY A 44 4.58 -9.87 6.14
#